data_AF-A0A383AFA2-F1
#
_entry.id   AF-A0A383AFA2-F1
#
_cell.length_a   1.000
_cell.length_b   1.000
_cell.length_c   1.000
_cell.angle_alpha   90.00
_cell.angle_beta   90.00
_cell.angle_gamma   90.00
#
_symmetry.space_group_name_H-M   'P 1'
#
loop_
_entity.id
_entity.type
_entity.pdbx_description
1 polymer ?
#
loop_
_entity_poly.entity_id
_entity_poly.type
_entity_poly.pdbx_seq_one_letter_code
_entity_poly.pdbx_strand_id
1 'polypeptide(L)'
;MFNQVQRRSARLALAALLLSTALGQAHVGEHPSVHDTVAGIIDRFRKTISLQELIAMDAAKAKSLLTEKELQILATEHITFRVNVPVKVIIIRETAMGDKPFWLKDRGFIPMGFKITLQGTEVDFWMKDFEVGRIGLGVNSLTGGNAHYIAALMPLKKETKLEVTELYPGQLRVGSLKDGLQPFVDRPEAMPKLPVLPGVLSGLAVIRTQNESRDDA
;
A
#
# COMPACT_ATOMS: atom_id res chain seq x y z
N MET A 1 -46.12 -2.07 -48.24
CA MET A 1 -45.07 -1.02 -48.22
C MET A 1 -44.84 -0.55 -46.78
N PHE A 2 -44.27 -1.39 -45.91
CA PHE A 2 -43.91 -1.05 -44.52
C PHE A 2 -42.89 -2.08 -44.01
N ASN A 3 -41.61 -1.98 -44.41
CA ASN A 3 -40.56 -2.76 -43.72
C ASN A 3 -39.11 -2.27 -43.96
N GLN A 4 -38.88 -0.96 -44.07
CA GLN A 4 -37.51 -0.41 -44.16
C GLN A 4 -37.14 0.62 -43.09
N VAL A 5 -38.11 1.18 -42.36
CA VAL A 5 -37.82 2.21 -41.34
C VAL A 5 -37.31 1.57 -40.03
N GLN A 6 -37.74 0.35 -39.71
CA GLN A 6 -37.49 -0.29 -38.41
C GLN A 6 -36.10 -0.94 -38.28
N ARG A 7 -35.38 -1.17 -39.39
CA ARG A 7 -34.01 -1.72 -39.38
C ARG A 7 -32.90 -0.67 -39.22
N ARG A 8 -33.20 0.61 -39.45
CA ARG A 8 -32.21 1.70 -39.31
C ARG A 8 -32.06 2.17 -37.86
N SER A 9 -33.12 2.09 -37.07
CA SER A 9 -33.12 2.46 -35.64
C SER A 9 -32.35 1.45 -34.77
N ALA A 10 -32.32 0.17 -35.13
CA ALA A 10 -31.56 -0.83 -34.37
C ALA A 10 -30.03 -0.75 -34.57
N ARG A 11 -29.55 -0.19 -35.70
CA ARG A 11 -28.12 -0.01 -35.97
C ARG A 11 -27.55 1.30 -35.42
N LEU A 12 -28.40 2.30 -35.17
CA LEU A 12 -28.00 3.56 -34.52
C LEU A 12 -27.91 3.46 -32.99
N ALA A 13 -28.63 2.51 -32.37
CA ALA A 13 -28.54 2.26 -30.94
C ALA A 13 -27.23 1.56 -30.52
N LEU A 14 -26.57 0.82 -31.43
CA LEU A 14 -25.30 0.14 -31.14
C LEU A 14 -24.06 1.02 -31.41
N ALA A 15 -24.20 2.06 -32.23
CA ALA A 15 -23.12 3.02 -32.48
C ALA A 15 -22.98 4.07 -31.36
N ALA A 16 -24.05 4.35 -30.62
CA ALA A 16 -24.01 5.24 -29.46
C ALA A 16 -23.36 4.61 -28.21
N LEU A 17 -23.27 3.27 -28.16
CA LEU A 17 -22.63 2.54 -27.06
C LEU A 17 -21.10 2.38 -27.25
N LEU A 18 -20.57 2.75 -28.42
CA LEU A 18 -19.13 2.71 -28.73
C LEU A 18 -18.46 4.10 -28.61
N LEU A 19 -19.24 5.15 -28.35
CA LEU A 19 -18.76 6.50 -28.06
C LEU A 19 -18.81 6.87 -26.57
N SER A 20 -19.30 5.96 -25.72
CA SER A 20 -19.12 6.00 -24.28
C SER A 20 -17.89 5.20 -23.87
N THR A 21 -16.75 5.41 -24.53
CA THR A 21 -15.48 5.29 -23.81
C THR A 21 -15.44 6.49 -22.87
N ALA A 22 -16.15 6.37 -21.75
CA ALA A 22 -15.70 7.05 -20.55
C ALA A 22 -14.24 6.63 -20.43
N LEU A 23 -13.33 7.54 -20.76
CA LEU A 23 -12.00 7.56 -20.18
C LEU A 23 -12.27 7.56 -18.70
N GLY A 24 -12.38 6.36 -18.13
CA GLY A 24 -12.32 6.11 -16.71
C GLY A 24 -10.91 6.50 -16.31
N GLN A 25 -10.67 7.81 -16.25
CA GLN A 25 -9.88 8.39 -15.21
C GLN A 25 -10.57 7.91 -13.94
N ALA A 26 -10.15 6.74 -13.45
CA ALA A 26 -10.21 6.44 -12.04
C ALA A 26 -9.37 7.54 -11.40
N HIS A 27 -9.97 8.72 -11.25
CA HIS A 27 -9.33 9.85 -10.61
C HIS A 27 -9.46 9.53 -9.13
N VAL A 28 -8.40 8.93 -8.64
CA VAL A 28 -8.31 8.45 -7.28
C VAL A 28 -7.89 9.64 -6.40
N GLY A 29 -8.87 10.48 -6.03
CA GLY A 29 -8.70 11.65 -5.18
C GLY A 29 -7.66 12.69 -5.65
N GLU A 30 -7.50 13.78 -4.90
CA GLU A 30 -6.53 14.86 -5.20
C GLU A 30 -5.07 14.51 -4.84
N HIS A 31 -4.76 13.24 -4.57
CA HIS A 31 -3.45 12.81 -4.04
C HIS A 31 -2.56 12.18 -5.12
N PRO A 32 -1.22 12.34 -5.03
CA PRO A 32 -0.30 11.78 -6.01
C PRO A 32 -0.37 10.26 -6.07
N SER A 33 -0.49 9.70 -7.27
CA SER A 33 -0.49 8.25 -7.50
C SER A 33 0.92 7.66 -7.49
N VAL A 34 1.14 6.58 -6.73
CA VAL A 34 2.38 5.78 -6.78
C VAL A 34 2.62 5.26 -8.20
N HIS A 35 1.60 4.71 -8.84
CA HIS A 35 1.70 4.15 -10.20
C HIS A 35 2.15 5.20 -11.23
N ASP A 36 1.55 6.40 -11.19
CA ASP A 36 1.92 7.48 -12.10
C ASP A 36 3.34 7.98 -11.82
N THR A 37 3.74 8.01 -10.54
CA THR A 37 5.08 8.39 -10.12
C THR A 37 6.12 7.39 -10.64
N VAL A 38 5.85 6.09 -10.50
CA VAL A 38 6.72 5.00 -11.00
C VAL A 38 6.82 5.05 -12.52
N ALA A 39 5.70 5.22 -13.22
CA ALA A 39 5.71 5.38 -14.67
C ALA A 39 6.54 6.59 -15.12
N GLY A 40 6.42 7.72 -14.41
CA GLY A 40 7.22 8.92 -14.64
C GLY A 40 8.71 8.73 -14.39
N ILE A 41 9.08 8.02 -13.31
CA ILE A 41 10.48 7.65 -13.01
C ILE A 41 11.05 6.80 -14.15
N ILE A 42 10.33 5.76 -14.59
CA ILE A 42 10.77 4.86 -15.67
C ILE A 42 10.98 5.64 -16.98
N ASP A 43 10.02 6.50 -17.36
CA ASP A 43 10.13 7.33 -18.56
C ASP A 43 11.32 8.28 -18.49
N ARG A 44 11.52 8.95 -17.33
CA ARG A 44 12.67 9.83 -17.08
C ARG A 44 13.99 9.08 -17.21
N PHE A 45 14.11 7.94 -16.51
CA PHE A 45 15.30 7.11 -16.52
C PHE A 45 15.66 6.64 -17.93
N ARG A 46 14.68 6.19 -18.72
CA ARG A 46 14.89 5.79 -20.13
C ARG A 46 15.36 6.92 -21.04
N LYS A 47 15.01 8.17 -20.73
CA LYS A 47 15.42 9.35 -21.52
C LYS A 47 16.79 9.88 -21.13
N THR A 48 17.22 9.69 -19.89
CA THR A 48 18.43 10.32 -19.34
C THR A 48 19.58 9.36 -19.08
N ILE A 49 19.34 8.05 -19.09
CA ILE A 49 20.31 7.02 -18.71
C ILE A 49 20.43 6.01 -19.85
N SER A 50 21.65 5.55 -20.15
CA SER A 50 21.84 4.56 -21.22
C SER A 50 21.22 3.22 -20.86
N LEU A 51 20.82 2.44 -21.87
CA LEU A 51 20.24 1.10 -21.65
C LEU A 51 21.19 0.18 -20.87
N GLN A 52 22.49 0.26 -21.14
CA GLN A 52 23.50 -0.55 -20.44
C GLN A 52 23.57 -0.19 -18.95
N GLU A 53 23.56 1.11 -18.62
CA GLU A 53 23.54 1.57 -17.23
C GLU A 53 22.23 1.21 -16.53
N LEU A 54 21.08 1.27 -17.23
CA LEU A 54 19.79 0.87 -16.66
C LEU A 54 19.75 -0.61 -16.29
N ILE A 55 20.28 -1.49 -17.14
CA ILE A 55 20.33 -2.94 -16.89
C ILE A 55 21.26 -3.26 -15.72
N ALA A 56 22.35 -2.51 -15.56
CA ALA A 56 23.33 -2.71 -14.49
C ALA A 56 22.94 -2.02 -13.16
N MET A 57 21.84 -1.26 -13.14
CA MET A 57 21.47 -0.43 -12.00
C MET A 57 20.95 -1.29 -10.84
N ASP A 58 21.49 -1.07 -9.64
CA ASP A 58 20.97 -1.64 -8.40
C ASP A 58 19.97 -0.70 -7.71
N ALA A 59 19.33 -1.21 -6.65
CA ALA A 59 18.34 -0.49 -5.85
C ALA A 59 18.89 0.82 -5.25
N ALA A 60 20.14 0.80 -4.79
CA ALA A 60 20.75 1.92 -4.10
C ALA A 60 21.02 3.06 -5.10
N LYS A 61 21.54 2.71 -6.27
CA LYS A 61 21.73 3.65 -7.37
C LYS A 61 20.41 4.19 -7.88
N ALA A 62 19.39 3.33 -8.08
CA ALA A 62 18.05 3.76 -8.46
C ALA A 62 17.48 4.78 -7.45
N LYS A 63 17.51 4.46 -6.14
CA LYS A 63 17.07 5.38 -5.08
C LYS A 63 17.81 6.72 -5.13
N SER A 64 19.13 6.71 -5.37
CA SER A 64 19.94 7.95 -5.43
C SER A 64 19.60 8.88 -6.60
N LEU A 65 18.93 8.38 -7.63
CA LEU A 65 18.51 9.13 -8.82
C LEU A 65 17.06 9.64 -8.72
N LEU A 66 16.32 9.20 -7.71
CA LEU A 66 14.98 9.71 -7.41
C LEU A 66 15.09 11.15 -6.92
N THR A 67 14.18 11.98 -7.40
CA THR A 67 13.97 13.32 -6.85
C THR A 67 13.36 13.22 -5.45
N GLU A 68 13.52 14.28 -4.66
CA GLU A 68 12.92 14.36 -3.33
C GLU A 68 11.38 14.19 -3.39
N LYS A 69 10.73 14.76 -4.41
CA LYS A 69 9.29 14.64 -4.61
C LYS A 69 8.86 13.19 -4.90
N GLU A 70 9.54 12.50 -5.81
CA GLU A 70 9.25 11.09 -6.12
C GLU A 70 9.47 10.22 -4.89
N LEU A 71 10.58 10.43 -4.18
CA LEU A 71 10.90 9.69 -2.97
C LEU A 71 9.84 9.89 -1.89
N GLN A 72 9.36 11.12 -1.72
CA GLN A 72 8.28 11.44 -0.78
C GLN A 72 6.97 10.75 -1.14
N ILE A 73 6.59 10.72 -2.42
CA ILE A 73 5.36 10.04 -2.86
C ILE A 73 5.48 8.53 -2.60
N LEU A 74 6.59 7.90 -3.01
CA LEU A 74 6.85 6.49 -2.76
C LEU A 74 6.92 6.15 -1.26
N ALA A 75 7.28 7.11 -0.41
CA ALA A 75 7.36 6.92 1.03
C ALA A 75 6.03 7.13 1.78
N THR A 76 4.99 7.67 1.13
CA THR A 76 3.79 8.14 1.83
C THR A 76 2.44 7.83 1.18
N GLU A 77 2.38 7.59 -0.12
CA GLU A 77 1.11 7.56 -0.87
C GLU A 77 0.67 6.14 -1.28
N HIS A 78 1.37 5.10 -0.82
CA HIS A 78 1.03 3.70 -1.14
C HIS A 78 -0.22 3.22 -0.40
N ILE A 79 -0.28 3.49 0.90
CA ILE A 79 -1.45 3.23 1.73
C ILE A 79 -1.75 4.50 2.51
N THR A 80 -2.97 5.02 2.38
CA THR A 80 -3.39 6.20 3.13
C THR A 80 -4.73 5.97 3.81
N PHE A 81 -4.91 6.58 4.97
CA PHE A 81 -6.13 6.49 5.78
C PHE A 81 -6.19 7.65 6.77
N ARG A 82 -7.37 7.91 7.33
CA ARG A 82 -7.58 8.89 8.39
C ARG A 82 -7.94 8.21 9.70
N VAL A 83 -7.33 8.68 10.78
CA VAL A 83 -7.66 8.28 12.16
C VAL A 83 -8.30 9.44 12.92
N ASN A 84 -9.23 9.13 13.81
CA ASN A 84 -9.94 10.11 14.66
C ASN A 84 -9.21 10.43 15.99
N VAL A 85 -8.17 9.68 16.33
CA VAL A 85 -7.38 9.84 17.56
C VAL A 85 -5.89 9.65 17.27
N PRO A 86 -4.98 10.16 18.12
CA PRO A 86 -3.57 9.82 18.01
C PRO A 86 -3.33 8.32 18.17
N VAL A 87 -2.50 7.76 17.29
CA VAL A 87 -2.22 6.32 17.23
C VAL A 87 -0.72 6.06 17.14
N LYS A 88 -0.29 4.94 17.70
CA LYS A 88 0.96 4.28 17.32
C LYS A 88 0.68 3.39 16.12
N VAL A 89 1.38 3.62 15.03
CA VAL A 89 1.41 2.72 13.87
C VAL A 89 2.54 1.73 14.07
N ILE A 90 2.24 0.44 13.93
CA ILE A 90 3.19 -0.67 14.05
C ILE A 90 3.24 -1.37 12.69
N ILE A 91 4.41 -1.39 12.07
CA ILE A 91 4.70 -2.11 10.84
C ILE A 91 5.31 -3.46 11.21
N ILE A 92 4.71 -4.52 10.70
CA ILE A 92 5.17 -5.90 10.83
C ILE A 92 5.66 -6.33 9.45
N ARG A 93 6.90 -6.77 9.35
CA ARG A 93 7.50 -7.19 8.08
C ARG A 93 8.41 -8.40 8.30
N GLU A 94 8.71 -9.13 7.24
CA GLU A 94 9.68 -10.22 7.34
C GLU A 94 11.08 -9.64 7.59
N THR A 95 11.85 -10.26 8.49
CA THR A 95 13.25 -9.84 8.72
C THR A 95 14.07 -9.94 7.43
N ALA A 96 13.75 -10.91 6.57
CA ALA A 96 14.39 -11.10 5.26
C ALA A 96 14.29 -9.86 4.34
N MET A 97 13.39 -8.92 4.64
CA MET A 97 13.31 -7.64 3.95
C MET A 97 14.51 -6.71 4.20
N GLY A 98 15.33 -6.97 5.22
CA GLY A 98 16.55 -6.20 5.51
C GLY A 98 16.24 -4.72 5.75
N ASP A 99 16.75 -3.83 4.89
CA ASP A 99 16.50 -2.39 4.96
C ASP A 99 15.20 -1.94 4.25
N LYS A 100 14.42 -2.86 3.65
CA LYS A 100 13.10 -2.55 3.03
C LYS A 100 11.96 -2.63 4.05
N PRO A 101 10.98 -1.72 4.08
CA PRO A 101 10.87 -0.57 3.21
C PRO A 101 11.86 0.55 3.56
N PHE A 102 12.38 1.23 2.53
CA PHE A 102 13.41 2.27 2.70
C PHE A 102 12.96 3.43 3.60
N TRP A 103 11.65 3.69 3.65
CA TRP A 103 11.06 4.86 4.30
C TRP A 103 10.91 4.69 5.81
N LEU A 104 11.09 3.50 6.39
CA LEU A 104 10.90 3.29 7.83
C LEU A 104 11.86 4.17 8.65
N LYS A 105 13.16 3.97 8.47
CA LYS A 105 14.20 4.74 9.16
C LYS A 105 14.11 6.22 8.81
N ASP A 106 14.02 6.53 7.51
CA ASP A 106 13.98 7.91 6.99
C ASP A 106 12.78 8.71 7.55
N ARG A 107 11.65 8.04 7.85
CA ARG A 107 10.45 8.68 8.42
C ARG A 107 10.34 8.55 9.94
N GLY A 108 11.38 8.08 10.63
CA GLY A 108 11.43 8.03 12.09
C GLY A 108 10.64 6.88 12.72
N PHE A 109 10.41 5.78 11.99
CA PHE A 109 10.00 4.53 12.63
C PHE A 109 11.18 3.93 13.39
N ILE A 110 10.91 3.48 14.61
CA ILE A 110 11.91 2.91 15.51
C ILE A 110 11.66 1.40 15.63
N PRO A 111 12.69 0.55 15.51
CA PRO A 111 12.52 -0.89 15.70
C PRO A 111 12.16 -1.18 17.16
N MET A 112 11.27 -2.15 17.40
CA MET A 112 10.90 -2.57 18.75
C MET A 112 11.98 -3.44 19.42
N GLY A 113 13.01 -3.87 18.68
CA GLY A 113 14.15 -4.60 19.22
C GLY A 113 13.93 -6.09 19.48
N PHE A 114 12.81 -6.66 19.04
CA PHE A 114 12.55 -8.10 19.10
C PHE A 114 12.00 -8.63 17.78
N LYS A 115 12.07 -9.95 17.62
CA LYS A 115 11.58 -10.70 16.48
C LYS A 115 10.74 -11.87 16.94
N ILE A 116 9.77 -12.29 16.13
CA ILE A 116 9.00 -13.51 16.38
C ILE A 116 8.93 -14.35 15.10
N THR A 117 8.63 -15.64 15.23
CA THR A 117 8.38 -16.52 14.10
C THR A 117 6.89 -16.69 13.88
N LEU A 118 6.40 -16.34 12.68
CA LEU A 118 5.04 -16.54 12.22
C LEU A 118 5.03 -17.54 11.05
N GLN A 119 4.44 -18.71 11.23
CA GLN A 119 4.38 -19.77 10.19
C GLN A 119 5.74 -20.12 9.56
N GLY A 120 6.81 -20.11 10.36
CA GLY A 120 8.17 -20.38 9.88
C GLY A 120 8.89 -19.17 9.28
N THR A 121 8.24 -18.01 9.20
CA THR A 121 8.83 -16.75 8.75
C THR A 121 9.20 -15.89 9.95
N GLU A 122 10.45 -15.43 10.02
CA GLU A 122 10.89 -14.47 11.04
C GLU A 122 10.40 -13.07 10.68
N VAL A 123 9.75 -12.38 11.62
CA VAL A 123 9.26 -11.01 11.46
C VAL A 123 9.83 -10.08 12.52
N ASP A 124 10.04 -8.81 12.13
CA ASP A 124 10.39 -7.71 13.02
C ASP A 124 9.30 -6.64 13.05
N PHE A 125 9.40 -5.73 14.02
CA PHE A 125 8.38 -4.71 14.30
C PHE A 125 9.01 -3.33 14.34
N TRP A 126 8.35 -2.38 13.70
CA TRP A 126 8.74 -0.98 13.63
C TRP A 126 7.58 -0.10 14.04
N MET A 127 7.81 0.92 14.86
CA MET A 127 6.73 1.75 15.40
C MET A 127 7.00 3.24 15.26
N LYS A 128 5.93 4.00 15.09
CA LYS A 128 5.93 5.47 15.12
C LYS A 128 4.59 5.99 15.61
N ASP A 129 4.62 7.08 16.36
CA ASP A 129 3.42 7.79 16.80
C ASP A 129 2.97 8.80 15.75
N PHE A 130 1.66 8.88 15.57
CA PHE A 130 0.98 9.81 14.68
C PHE A 130 -0.12 10.53 15.43
N GLU A 131 -0.23 11.82 15.20
CA GLU A 131 -1.36 12.62 15.64
C GLU A 131 -2.63 12.26 14.87
N VAL A 132 -3.77 12.78 15.36
CA VAL A 132 -5.05 12.68 14.66
C VAL A 132 -4.95 13.23 13.23
N GLY A 133 -5.61 12.56 12.28
CA GLY A 133 -5.66 13.01 10.89
C GLY A 133 -5.21 11.96 9.88
N ARG A 134 -4.70 12.43 8.74
CA ARG A 134 -4.29 11.59 7.61
C ARG A 134 -2.92 10.97 7.88
N ILE A 135 -2.83 9.66 7.71
CA ILE A 135 -1.60 8.88 7.78
C ILE A 135 -1.36 8.28 6.40
N GLY A 136 -0.12 8.40 5.93
CA GLY A 136 0.36 7.80 4.70
C GLY A 136 1.55 6.88 4.95
N LEU A 137 1.55 5.70 4.36
CA LEU A 137 2.59 4.67 4.40
C LEU A 137 3.12 4.46 2.98
N GLY A 138 4.40 4.13 2.87
CA GLY A 138 5.07 4.00 1.57
C GLY A 138 4.98 2.61 0.97
N VAL A 139 5.54 2.49 -0.23
CA VAL A 139 5.63 1.25 -1.00
C VAL A 139 6.43 0.19 -0.24
N ASN A 140 6.14 -1.08 -0.50
CA ASN A 140 6.78 -2.20 0.20
C ASN A 140 8.30 -2.29 -0.08
N SER A 141 8.69 -2.08 -1.33
CA SER A 141 10.08 -2.15 -1.79
C SER A 141 10.25 -1.36 -3.07
N LEU A 142 11.46 -0.83 -3.34
CA LEU A 142 11.84 -0.28 -4.66
C LEU A 142 12.30 -1.36 -5.65
N THR A 143 12.38 -2.62 -5.24
CA THR A 143 12.85 -3.74 -6.07
C THR A 143 11.92 -4.95 -6.05
N GLY A 144 10.73 -4.80 -5.46
CA GLY A 144 9.79 -5.87 -5.26
C GLY A 144 10.24 -7.00 -4.32
N GLY A 145 9.44 -8.05 -4.28
CA GLY A 145 9.64 -9.30 -3.52
C GLY A 145 9.26 -9.23 -2.03
N ASN A 146 9.37 -10.39 -1.36
CA ASN A 146 8.88 -10.68 0.01
C ASN A 146 7.36 -10.49 0.18
N ALA A 147 6.76 -10.89 1.31
CA ALA A 147 5.38 -10.50 1.56
C ALA A 147 5.24 -8.97 1.74
N HIS A 148 4.04 -8.46 1.48
CA HIS A 148 3.71 -7.08 1.82
C HIS A 148 3.75 -6.91 3.34
N TYR A 149 4.22 -5.77 3.84
CA TYR A 149 4.13 -5.47 5.27
C TYR A 149 2.67 -5.40 5.77
N ILE A 150 2.49 -5.65 7.07
CA ILE A 150 1.21 -5.51 7.77
C ILE A 150 1.28 -4.24 8.63
N ALA A 151 0.21 -3.44 8.63
CA ALA A 151 0.12 -2.24 9.48
C ALA A 151 -0.95 -2.43 10.57
N ALA A 152 -0.52 -2.39 11.83
CA ALA A 152 -1.39 -2.40 13.00
C ALA A 152 -1.44 -1.01 13.66
N LEU A 153 -2.57 -0.69 14.28
CA LEU A 153 -2.86 0.61 14.89
C LEU A 153 -3.23 0.42 16.36
N MET A 154 -2.55 1.16 17.23
CA MET A 154 -2.81 1.20 18.66
C MET A 154 -3.12 2.63 19.10
N PRO A 155 -4.34 2.93 19.57
CA PRO A 155 -4.65 4.24 20.15
C PRO A 155 -3.72 4.57 21.31
N LEU A 156 -3.18 5.80 21.33
CA LEU A 156 -2.34 6.24 22.44
C LEU A 156 -3.14 6.46 23.73
N LYS A 157 -4.45 6.70 23.61
CA LYS A 157 -5.39 6.83 24.72
C LYS A 157 -6.48 5.76 24.59
N LYS A 158 -6.61 4.90 25.61
CA LYS A 158 -7.52 3.73 25.59
C LYS A 158 -9.01 4.09 25.66
N GLU A 159 -9.33 5.29 26.12
CA GLU A 159 -10.70 5.69 26.45
C GLU A 159 -11.52 6.11 25.22
N THR A 160 -10.88 6.32 24.07
CA THR A 160 -11.56 6.74 22.84
C THR A 160 -11.50 5.62 21.81
N LYS A 161 -12.65 5.29 21.24
CA LYS A 161 -12.75 4.30 20.16
C LYS A 161 -12.02 4.80 18.92
N LEU A 162 -11.11 3.99 18.41
CA LEU A 162 -10.44 4.23 17.13
C LEU A 162 -11.42 4.03 15.97
N GLU A 163 -11.47 5.02 15.09
CA GLU A 163 -12.12 4.95 13.80
C GLU A 163 -11.08 5.18 12.72
N VAL A 164 -11.12 4.33 11.68
CA VAL A 164 -10.26 4.41 10.51
C VAL A 164 -11.15 4.62 9.30
N THR A 165 -10.91 5.71 8.58
CA THR A 165 -11.72 6.14 7.44
C THR A 165 -10.81 6.51 6.26
N GLU A 166 -11.40 6.85 5.10
CA GLU A 166 -10.65 7.31 3.92
C GLU A 166 -9.53 6.34 3.49
N LEU A 167 -9.78 5.04 3.62
CA LEU A 167 -8.82 4.00 3.22
C LEU A 167 -8.58 4.06 1.71
N TYR A 168 -7.31 4.17 1.37
CA TYR A 168 -6.82 4.14 0.01
C TYR A 168 -5.60 3.23 -0.09
N PRO A 169 -5.53 2.28 -1.05
CA PRO A 169 -6.54 1.93 -2.05
C PRO A 169 -7.91 1.48 -1.51
N GLY A 170 -8.99 1.68 -2.27
CA GLY A 170 -10.36 1.46 -1.78
C GLY A 170 -10.73 0.01 -1.43
N GLN A 171 -9.85 -0.95 -1.79
CA GLN A 171 -10.01 -2.36 -1.49
C GLN A 171 -9.52 -2.72 -0.07
N LEU A 172 -8.74 -1.84 0.56
CA LEU A 172 -8.25 -2.05 1.92
C LEU A 172 -9.40 -2.19 2.92
N ARG A 173 -9.19 -2.99 3.97
CA ARG A 173 -10.19 -3.21 5.03
C ARG A 173 -9.53 -3.12 6.39
N VAL A 174 -10.29 -2.72 7.41
CA VAL A 174 -9.82 -2.78 8.79
C VAL A 174 -10.26 -4.11 9.40
N GLY A 175 -9.31 -4.84 9.97
CA GLY A 175 -9.53 -6.02 10.80
C GLY A 175 -9.06 -5.80 12.23
N SER A 176 -9.10 -6.85 13.05
CA SER A 176 -8.54 -6.84 14.40
C SER A 176 -7.49 -7.94 14.50
N LEU A 177 -6.33 -7.63 15.11
CA LEU A 177 -5.21 -8.54 15.28
C LEU A 177 -5.56 -9.61 16.32
N LYS A 178 -6.19 -10.68 15.84
CA LYS A 178 -6.58 -11.86 16.60
C LYS A 178 -6.29 -13.11 15.78
N ASP A 179 -6.30 -14.26 16.44
CA ASP A 179 -6.15 -15.56 15.79
C ASP A 179 -7.15 -15.69 14.62
N GLY A 180 -6.64 -16.16 13.48
CA GLY A 180 -7.45 -16.35 12.28
C GLY A 180 -7.67 -15.09 11.42
N LEU A 181 -7.11 -13.93 11.78
CA LEU A 181 -7.14 -12.74 10.92
C LEU A 181 -6.41 -13.02 9.60
N GLN A 182 -7.05 -12.79 8.46
CA GLN A 182 -6.35 -12.70 7.17
C GLN A 182 -5.70 -11.31 7.04
N PRO A 183 -4.36 -11.21 7.05
CA PRO A 183 -3.67 -9.92 7.04
C PRO A 183 -3.81 -9.20 5.69
N PHE A 184 -4.18 -9.93 4.65
CA PHE A 184 -4.36 -9.42 3.31
C PHE A 184 -5.81 -9.61 2.85
N VAL A 185 -6.29 -8.73 1.97
CA VAL A 185 -7.67 -8.79 1.43
C VAL A 185 -7.79 -9.71 0.22
N ASP A 186 -6.68 -9.96 -0.46
CA ASP A 186 -6.54 -10.71 -1.72
C ASP A 186 -5.96 -12.12 -1.50
N ARG A 187 -5.74 -12.51 -0.24
CA ARG A 187 -5.11 -13.78 0.12
C ARG A 187 -5.87 -14.49 1.25
N PRO A 188 -6.17 -15.79 1.11
CA PRO A 188 -6.94 -16.54 2.10
C PRO A 188 -6.13 -16.91 3.36
N GLU A 189 -4.81 -16.78 3.32
CA GLU A 189 -3.90 -17.15 4.40
C GLU A 189 -4.26 -16.40 5.68
N ALA A 190 -4.65 -17.13 6.71
CA ALA A 190 -4.88 -16.57 8.03
C ALA A 190 -3.55 -16.45 8.77
N MET A 191 -3.43 -15.40 9.58
CA MET A 191 -2.40 -15.29 10.60
C MET A 191 -2.46 -16.55 11.48
N PRO A 192 -1.31 -17.18 11.77
CA PRO A 192 -1.28 -18.32 12.67
C PRO A 192 -1.81 -17.89 14.04
N LYS A 193 -2.09 -18.88 14.91
CA LYS A 193 -2.16 -18.58 16.34
C LYS A 193 -0.91 -17.81 16.72
N LEU A 194 -1.09 -16.58 17.14
CA LEU A 194 0.05 -15.74 17.44
C LEU A 194 0.68 -16.32 18.71
N PRO A 195 1.98 -16.70 18.72
CA PRO A 195 2.64 -17.03 19.99
C PRO A 195 2.42 -15.85 20.92
N VAL A 196 2.12 -16.10 22.21
CA VAL A 196 1.67 -15.10 23.21
C VAL A 196 2.18 -13.73 22.81
N LEU A 197 1.35 -12.96 22.09
CA LEU A 197 1.75 -11.63 21.67
C LEU A 197 2.17 -10.93 22.97
N PRO A 198 3.22 -10.08 22.95
CA PRO A 198 3.31 -9.06 23.98
C PRO A 198 1.90 -8.46 24.07
N GLY A 199 1.22 -8.59 25.23
CA GLY A 199 -0.25 -8.44 25.30
C GLY A 199 -0.78 -7.13 24.72
N VAL A 200 0.12 -6.15 24.58
CA VAL A 200 -0.04 -4.88 23.85
C VAL A 200 -0.43 -5.00 22.37
N LEU A 201 -0.16 -6.11 21.68
CA LEU A 201 -0.48 -6.29 20.25
C LEU A 201 -1.84 -6.96 20.01
N SER A 202 -2.44 -7.61 21.02
CA SER A 202 -3.71 -8.32 20.84
C SER A 202 -4.88 -7.36 20.67
N GLY A 203 -5.74 -7.64 19.69
CA GLY A 203 -6.96 -6.89 19.42
C GLY A 203 -6.77 -5.57 18.69
N LEU A 204 -5.52 -5.18 18.37
CA LEU A 204 -5.21 -3.95 17.64
C LEU A 204 -5.94 -3.89 16.29
N ALA A 205 -6.31 -2.69 15.83
CA ALA A 205 -6.85 -2.55 14.49
C ALA A 205 -5.75 -2.84 13.47
N VAL A 206 -6.04 -3.59 12.42
CA VAL A 206 -5.08 -3.94 11.37
C VAL A 206 -5.61 -3.44 10.03
N ILE A 207 -4.79 -2.70 9.30
CA ILE A 207 -5.06 -2.41 7.89
C ILE A 207 -4.72 -3.66 7.10
N ARG A 208 -5.75 -4.33 6.60
CA ARG A 208 -5.60 -5.48 5.71
C ARG A 208 -5.20 -4.97 4.33
N THR A 209 -3.95 -5.21 3.96
CA THR A 209 -3.35 -4.72 2.72
C THR A 209 -3.64 -5.65 1.54
N GLN A 210 -3.28 -5.24 0.33
CA GLN A 210 -3.23 -6.13 -0.83
C GLN A 210 -1.81 -6.68 -0.93
N ASN A 211 -1.65 -8.00 -0.85
CA ASN A 211 -0.33 -8.60 -0.97
C ASN A 211 0.20 -8.54 -2.42
N GLU A 212 -0.67 -8.44 -3.42
CA GLU A 212 -0.29 -8.17 -4.81
C GLU A 212 0.34 -6.79 -4.99
N SER A 213 -0.04 -5.80 -4.17
CA SER A 213 0.53 -4.45 -4.17
C SER A 213 1.96 -4.34 -3.62
N ARG A 214 2.63 -5.46 -3.34
CA ARG A 214 4.01 -5.49 -2.82
C ARG A 214 5.05 -5.05 -3.84
N ASP A 215 4.68 -5.08 -5.12
CA ASP A 215 5.54 -4.82 -6.28
C ASP A 215 5.08 -3.55 -7.05
N ASP A 216 4.32 -2.64 -6.39
CA ASP A 216 3.76 -1.42 -7.01
C ASP A 216 4.81 -0.33 -7.33
N ALA A 217 6.09 -0.56 -7.03
CA ALA A 217 7.19 0.38 -7.26
C ALA A 217 8.27 -0.17 -8.18
#